data_AF-A0A2N0ZWB7-F1
#
_entry.id   AF-A0A2N0ZWB7-F1
#
_cell.length_a   1.000
_cell.length_b   1.000
_cell.length_c   1.000
_cell.angle_alpha   90.00
_cell.angle_beta   90.00
_cell.angle_gamma   90.00
#
_symmetry.space_group_name_H-M   'P 1'
#
loop_
_entity.id
_entity.type
_entity.pdbx_description
1 polymer ?
#
loop_
_entity_poly.entity_id
_entity_poly.type
_entity_poly.pdbx_seq_one_letter_code
_entity_poly.pdbx_strand_id
1 'polypeptide(L)' 'MTKKVRTYSNEFKAEAVKKIADNNGNISATVKQLGIAMQTLSNWHNKANQGKLVGTEQYGAC' A
#
# COMPACT_ATOMS: atom_id res chain seq x y z
N MET A 1 -22.96 -9.93 4.02
CA MET A 1 -22.14 -9.65 2.82
C MET A 1 -20.67 -9.79 3.19
N THR A 2 -20.07 -10.96 3.01
CA THR A 2 -18.63 -11.17 3.24
C THR A 2 -17.87 -10.50 2.10
N LYS A 3 -17.43 -9.25 2.31
CA LYS A 3 -16.48 -8.60 1.41
C LYS A 3 -15.25 -9.50 1.37
N LYS A 4 -15.01 -10.18 0.24
CA LYS A 4 -13.74 -10.85 -0.04
C LYS A 4 -12.67 -9.76 -0.05
N VAL A 5 -12.08 -9.48 1.10
CA VAL A 5 -10.96 -8.57 1.21
C VAL A 5 -9.85 -9.22 0.40
N ARG A 6 -9.48 -8.62 -0.74
CA ARG A 6 -8.24 -8.99 -1.42
C ARG A 6 -7.11 -8.68 -0.44
N THR A 7 -6.59 -9.72 0.21
CA THR A 7 -5.47 -9.60 1.13
C THR A 7 -4.21 -9.45 0.29
N TYR A 8 -3.72 -8.22 0.21
CA TYR A 8 -2.40 -7.96 -0.34
C TYR A 8 -1.37 -8.23 0.74
N SER A 9 -0.30 -8.95 0.39
CA SER A 9 0.81 -9.23 1.29
C SER A 9 1.44 -7.95 1.82
N ASN A 10 1.96 -8.02 3.03
CA ASN A 10 2.57 -6.89 3.73
C ASN A 10 3.75 -6.30 2.93
N GLU A 11 4.61 -7.16 2.40
CA GLU A 11 5.71 -6.79 1.50
C GLU A 11 5.22 -6.05 0.25
N PHE A 12 4.13 -6.53 -0.36
CA PHE A 12 3.58 -5.92 -1.57
C PHE A 12 3.04 -4.50 -1.30
N LYS A 13 2.43 -4.27 -0.14
CA LYS A 13 1.98 -2.93 0.26
C LYS A 13 3.16 -1.98 0.50
N ALA A 14 4.23 -2.46 1.15
CA ALA A 14 5.43 -1.68 1.39
C ALA A 14 6.15 -1.33 0.08
N GLU A 15 6.29 -2.31 -0.82
CA GLU A 15 6.86 -2.09 -2.17
C GLU A 15 6.02 -1.07 -2.94
N ALA A 16 4.70 -1.19 -2.89
CA ALA A 16 3.79 -0.28 -3.56
C ALA A 16 3.95 1.17 -3.07
N VAL A 17 4.01 1.39 -1.76
CA VAL A 17 4.21 2.72 -1.17
C VAL A 17 5.61 3.26 -1.50
N LYS A 18 6.65 2.41 -1.45
CA LYS A 18 8.01 2.78 -1.85
C LYS A 18 8.05 3.25 -3.30
N LYS A 19 7.32 2.57 -4.18
CA LYS A 19 7.20 2.94 -5.60
C LYS A 19 6.47 4.26 -5.82
N ILE A 20 5.47 4.58 -4.99
CA ILE A 20 4.85 5.91 -5.00
C ILE A 20 5.89 6.98 -4.66
N ALA A 21 6.71 6.76 -3.63
CA ALA A 21 7.76 7.69 -3.24
C ALA A 21 8.84 7.85 -4.34
N ASP A 22 9.25 6.74 -4.98
CA ASP A 22 10.18 6.71 -6.11
C ASP A 22 9.64 7.49 -7.33
N ASN A 23 8.34 7.40 -7.59
CA ASN A 23 7.65 8.17 -8.63
C ASN A 23 7.34 9.63 -8.21
N ASN A 24 8.09 10.21 -7.27
CA ASN A 24 7.88 11.58 -6.76
C ASN A 24 6.46 11.79 -6.19
N GLY A 25 5.91 10.78 -5.51
CA GLY A 25 4.54 10.80 -4.99
C GLY A 25 3.46 10.55 -6.03
N ASN A 26 3.80 10.16 -7.27
CA ASN A 26 2.82 9.96 -8.32
C ASN A 26 2.11 8.59 -8.19
N ILE A 27 0.95 8.63 -7.54
CA ILE A 27 0.08 7.47 -7.36
C ILE A 27 -0.41 6.93 -8.72
N SER A 28 -0.73 7.81 -9.67
CA SER A 28 -1.30 7.41 -10.97
C SER A 28 -0.32 6.62 -11.83
N ALA A 29 0.97 6.98 -11.80
CA ALA A 29 2.04 6.20 -12.42
C ALA A 29 2.15 4.82 -11.76
N THR A 30 2.13 4.78 -10.43
CA THR A 30 2.23 3.54 -9.66
C THR A 30 1.03 2.61 -9.88
N VAL A 31 -0.18 3.16 -10.03
CA VAL A 31 -1.41 2.44 -10.40
C VAL A 31 -1.22 1.69 -11.71
N LYS A 32 -0.68 2.35 -12.74
CA LYS A 32 -0.45 1.73 -14.04
C LYS A 32 0.64 0.65 -13.98
N GLN A 33 1.66 0.84 -13.16
CA GLN A 33 2.75 -0.13 -13.00
C GLN A 33 2.33 -1.38 -12.22
N LEU A 34 1.57 -1.23 -11.15
CA LEU A 34 1.20 -2.33 -10.26
C LEU A 34 -0.18 -2.93 -10.58
N GLY A 35 -0.99 -2.24 -11.41
CA GLY A 35 -2.38 -2.64 -11.70
C GLY A 35 -3.31 -2.53 -10.49
N ILE A 36 -2.93 -1.75 -9.47
CA ILE A 36 -3.71 -1.59 -8.23
C ILE A 36 -4.58 -0.35 -8.35
N ALA A 37 -5.81 -0.41 -7.85
CA ALA A 37 -6.69 0.75 -7.82
C ALA A 37 -6.06 1.95 -7.09
N MET A 38 -6.19 3.15 -7.67
CA MET A 38 -5.67 4.40 -7.11
C MET A 38 -6.13 4.65 -5.67
N GLN A 39 -7.39 4.36 -5.36
CA GLN A 39 -7.93 4.48 -4.00
C GLN A 39 -7.19 3.60 -2.99
N THR A 40 -6.74 2.41 -3.41
CA THR A 40 -5.99 1.48 -2.54
C THR A 40 -4.59 2.02 -2.28
N LEU A 41 -3.88 2.45 -3.33
CA LEU A 41 -2.55 3.04 -3.20
C LEU A 41 -2.57 4.35 -2.40
N SER A 42 -3.58 5.20 -2.59
CA SER A 42 -3.76 6.43 -1.82
C SER A 42 -4.02 6.16 -0.35
N ASN A 43 -4.88 5.17 -0.04
CA ASN A 43 -5.07 4.70 1.34
C ASN A 43 -3.77 4.19 1.95
N TRP A 44 -2.97 3.42 1.21
CA TRP A 44 -1.71 2.90 1.70
C TRP A 44 -0.69 4.01 1.92
N HIS A 45 -0.53 4.92 0.95
CA HIS A 45 0.37 6.07 1.08
C HIS A 45 0.01 6.93 2.29
N ASN A 46 -1.28 7.23 2.49
CA ASN A 46 -1.74 7.99 3.65
C ASN A 46 -1.49 7.25 4.96
N LYS A 47 -1.82 5.96 5.03
CA LYS A 47 -1.55 5.12 6.21
C LYS A 47 -0.05 5.00 6.49
N ALA A 48 0.80 4.89 5.48
CA ALA A 48 2.24 4.81 5.63
C ALA A 48 2.82 6.13 6.16
N ASN A 49 2.34 7.28 5.66
CA ASN A 49 2.69 8.59 6.21
C ASN A 49 2.26 8.75 7.68
N GLN A 50 1.16 8.10 8.07
CA GLN A 50 0.70 8.07 9.47
C GLN A 50 1.39 6.98 10.32
N GLY A 51 2.27 6.15 9.76
CA GLY A 51 2.88 5.00 10.44
C GLY A 51 1.90 3.85 10.76
N LYS A 52 0.72 3.83 10.12
CA LYS A 52 -0.39 2.90 10.37
C LYS A 52 -0.62 1.88 9.24
N LEU A 53 0.32 1.75 8.30
CA LEU A 53 0.19 0.79 7.22
C LEU A 53 0.45 -0.64 7.76
N VAL A 54 -0.61 -1.43 7.91
CA VAL A 54 -0.53 -2.90 8.10
C VAL A 54 0.23 -3.50 6.93
N GLY A 55 1.49 -3.86 7.16
CA GLY A 55 2.50 -4.01 6.11
C GLY A 55 3.92 -3.66 6.56
N THR A 56 4.03 -2.60 7.36
CA THR A 56 5.26 -2.11 7.99
C THR A 56 5.29 -2.39 9.49
N GLU A 57 4.33 -3.16 9.99
CA GLU A 57 4.38 -3.71 11.34
C GLU A 57 5.60 -4.65 11.37
N GLN A 58 6.72 -4.12 11.86
CA GLN A 58 7.75 -4.95 12.46
C GLN A 58 7.03 -5.95 13.33
N TYR A 59 7.26 -7.24 13.06
CA TYR A 59 6.93 -8.39 13.90
C TYR A 59 6.65 -7.98 15.35
N GLY A 60 5.39 -7.67 15.63
CA GLY A 60 4.86 -7.49 16.97
C GLY A 60 4.14 -8.78 17.27
N ALA A 61 4.89 -9.73 17.84
CA ALA A 61 4.45 -11.07 18.20
C ALA A 61 3.04 -11.10 18.84
N CYS A 62 2.14 -11.90 18.27
CA CYS A 62 1.53 -13.05 18.94
C CYS A 62 0.84 -13.96 17.92
#